data_AF-A0AA38XN15-F1
#
_entry.id   AF-A0AA38XN15-F1
#
_cell.length_a   1.000
_cell.length_b   1.000
_cell.length_c   1.000
_cell.angle_alpha   90.00
_cell.angle_beta   90.00
_cell.angle_gamma   90.00
#
_symmetry.space_group_name_H-M   'P 1'
#
loop_
_entity.id
_entity.type
_entity.pdbx_description
1 polymer ?
#
loop_
_entity_poly.entity_id
_entity_poly.type
_entity_poly.pdbx_seq_one_letter_code
_entity_poly.pdbx_strand_id
1 'polypeptide(L)'
;MEATVAERGQITLPKAVRDALGLTKGTLLKVELEGSRIILRKSVDDAISRARGKFSLDGFESSEAAVRAADAVEAMLRQSLVGGRVVVCGATLAEVCASLRGGAEVLEALEEMGVHFNPMEAKSALRAGEMHRRHRQRSGSRRSLDEFMVGAHALLQCDGLITWNDTFYRDYFKGLKLIVPQA
;
A
#
# COMPACT_ATOMS: atom_id res chain seq x y z
N MET A 1 7.20 10.51 -26.89
CA MET A 1 8.06 11.24 -25.93
C MET A 1 9.46 10.74 -26.17
N GLU A 2 10.40 11.64 -26.46
CA GLU A 2 11.77 11.29 -26.84
C GLU A 2 12.69 11.48 -25.63
N ALA A 3 13.69 10.60 -25.48
CA ALA A 3 14.69 10.68 -24.42
C ALA A 3 16.07 10.57 -25.04
N THR A 4 16.97 11.48 -24.69
CA THR A 4 18.35 11.49 -25.19
C THR A 4 19.24 10.61 -24.31
N VAL A 5 20.08 9.81 -24.95
CA VAL A 5 21.13 9.04 -24.28
C VAL A 5 22.35 9.95 -24.14
N ALA A 6 22.79 10.19 -22.91
CA ALA A 6 24.02 10.93 -22.63
C ALA A 6 25.27 10.07 -22.87
N GLU A 7 26.45 10.69 -22.87
CA GLU A 7 27.74 10.06 -23.24
C GLU A 7 28.09 8.77 -22.49
N ARG A 8 27.51 8.54 -21.30
CA ARG A 8 27.75 7.34 -20.48
C ARG A 8 26.64 6.29 -20.58
N GLY A 9 25.81 6.33 -21.64
CA GLY A 9 24.64 5.45 -21.75
C GLY A 9 23.52 5.78 -20.77
N GLN A 10 23.58 6.95 -20.12
CA GLN A 10 22.56 7.40 -19.18
C GLN A 10 21.35 7.94 -19.96
N ILE A 11 20.17 7.38 -19.68
CA ILE A 11 18.91 7.86 -20.26
C ILE A 11 18.26 8.83 -19.27
N THR A 12 17.93 10.03 -19.75
CA THR A 12 17.15 11.00 -18.96
C THR A 12 15.67 10.67 -19.09
N LEU A 13 15.07 10.17 -18.01
CA LEU A 13 13.62 9.95 -17.95
C LEU A 13 12.89 11.29 -17.80
N PRO A 14 11.96 11.64 -18.71
CA PRO A 14 11.16 12.85 -18.60
C PRO A 14 10.39 12.90 -17.27
N LYS A 15 10.16 14.12 -16.75
CA LYS A 15 9.48 14.33 -15.46
C LYS A 15 8.14 13.59 -15.37
N ALA A 16 7.32 13.66 -16.43
CA ALA A 16 6.04 12.96 -16.48
C ALA A 16 6.17 11.44 -16.30
N VAL A 17 7.22 10.81 -16.83
CA VAL A 17 7.48 9.37 -16.68
C VAL A 17 7.98 9.06 -15.28
N ARG A 18 8.88 9.89 -14.74
CA ARG A 18 9.36 9.76 -13.35
C ARG A 18 8.23 9.85 -12.34
N ASP A 19 7.37 10.86 -12.48
CA ASP A 19 6.26 11.11 -11.57
C ASP A 19 5.23 9.97 -11.67
N ALA A 20 4.91 9.52 -12.89
CA ALA A 20 4.01 8.38 -13.11
C ALA A 20 4.55 7.04 -12.56
N LEU A 21 5.88 6.85 -12.55
CA LEU A 21 6.55 5.67 -12.01
C LEU A 21 7.04 5.85 -10.56
N GLY A 22 6.82 7.01 -9.93
CA GLY A 22 7.30 7.33 -8.58
C GLY A 22 8.82 7.16 -8.43
N LEU A 23 9.61 7.64 -9.40
CA LEU A 23 11.07 7.53 -9.40
C LEU A 23 11.73 8.71 -8.68
N THR A 24 12.40 8.42 -7.57
CA THR A 24 13.19 9.37 -6.77
C THR A 24 14.69 9.14 -6.97
N LYS A 25 15.53 10.09 -6.51
CA LYS A 25 16.99 9.94 -6.56
C LYS A 25 17.40 8.69 -5.78
N GLY A 26 18.14 7.78 -6.41
CA GLY A 26 18.56 6.51 -5.81
C GLY A 26 17.59 5.34 -6.02
N THR A 27 16.47 5.54 -6.72
CA THR A 27 15.58 4.43 -7.11
C THR A 27 16.31 3.46 -8.03
N LEU A 28 16.46 2.19 -7.61
CA LEU A 28 16.96 1.12 -8.47
C LEU A 28 15.87 0.70 -9.47
N LEU A 29 16.24 0.64 -10.75
CA LEU A 29 15.40 0.13 -11.83
C LEU A 29 15.96 -1.21 -12.30
N LYS A 30 15.10 -2.23 -12.38
CA LYS A 30 15.39 -3.44 -13.11
C LYS A 30 15.18 -3.17 -14.59
N VAL A 31 16.20 -3.44 -15.39
CA VAL A 31 16.20 -3.24 -16.84
C VAL A 31 16.10 -4.60 -17.51
N GLU A 32 15.05 -4.81 -18.29
CA GLU A 32 14.85 -6.02 -19.09
C GLU A 32 14.73 -5.63 -20.57
N LEU A 33 15.17 -6.53 -21.46
CA LEU A 33 15.16 -6.29 -22.90
C LEU A 33 14.23 -7.31 -23.56
N GLU A 34 13.17 -6.84 -24.20
CA GLU A 34 12.18 -7.67 -24.89
C GLU A 34 12.13 -7.26 -26.37
N GLY A 35 12.83 -8.03 -27.22
CA GLY A 35 13.00 -7.71 -28.64
C GLY A 35 13.73 -6.37 -28.82
N SER A 36 13.02 -5.37 -29.35
CA SER A 36 13.53 -3.99 -29.52
C SER A 36 13.09 -3.02 -28.42
N ARG A 37 12.45 -3.51 -27.35
CA ARG A 37 11.92 -2.69 -26.25
C ARG A 37 12.77 -2.85 -25.00
N ILE A 38 13.03 -1.73 -24.33
CA ILE A 38 13.58 -1.71 -22.98
C ILE A 38 12.42 -1.58 -22.00
N ILE A 39 12.31 -2.52 -21.08
CA ILE A 39 11.31 -2.53 -20.01
C ILE A 39 12.02 -2.11 -18.72
N LEU A 40 11.61 -0.98 -18.17
CA LEU A 40 12.08 -0.49 -16.88
C LEU A 40 11.04 -0.81 -15.82
N ARG A 41 11.44 -1.54 -14.78
CA ARG A 41 10.60 -1.80 -13.62
C ARG A 41 11.28 -1.22 -12.38
N LYS A 42 10.52 -0.51 -11.56
CA LYS A 42 11.00 -0.08 -10.25
C LYS A 42 11.34 -1.32 -9.42
N SER A 43 12.54 -1.36 -8.85
CA SER A 43 12.90 -2.40 -7.89
C SER A 43 12.14 -2.10 -6.59
N VAL A 44 11.07 -2.85 -6.38
CA VAL A 44 10.29 -2.83 -5.14
C VAL A 44 11.18 -3.24 -3.96
N ASP A 45 12.11 -4.15 -4.20
CA ASP A 45 13.00 -4.75 -3.20
C ASP A 45 13.87 -3.72 -2.50
N ASP A 46 14.42 -2.77 -3.25
CA ASP A 46 15.29 -1.71 -2.77
C ASP A 46 14.53 -0.66 -1.95
N ALA A 47 13.31 -0.31 -2.38
CA ALA A 47 12.46 0.63 -1.66
C ALA A 47 11.96 0.06 -0.32
N ILE A 48 11.54 -1.20 -0.29
CA ILE A 48 11.14 -1.85 0.96
C ILE A 48 12.35 -1.98 1.89
N SER A 49 13.53 -2.32 1.36
CA SER A 49 14.76 -2.41 2.15
C SER A 49 15.16 -1.08 2.81
N ARG A 50 14.98 0.05 2.11
CA ARG A 50 15.23 1.39 2.69
C ARG A 50 14.21 1.81 3.75
N ALA A 51 12.96 1.36 3.62
CA ALA A 51 11.94 1.61 4.64
C ALA A 51 12.18 0.78 5.91
N ARG A 52 12.81 -0.39 5.78
CA ARG A 52 13.15 -1.27 6.91
C ARG A 52 14.11 -0.57 7.87
N GLY A 53 13.68 -0.40 9.12
CA GLY A 53 14.46 0.27 10.18
C GLY A 53 14.38 1.80 10.19
N LYS A 54 13.67 2.43 9.24
CA LYS A 54 13.45 3.89 9.23
C LYS A 54 12.41 4.34 10.26
N PHE A 55 11.55 3.43 10.71
CA PHE A 55 10.43 3.73 11.59
C PHE A 55 10.42 2.84 12.83
N SER A 56 10.00 3.41 13.97
CA SER A 56 9.73 2.66 15.20
C SER A 56 8.32 2.09 15.13
N LEU A 57 8.16 0.82 15.46
CA LEU A 57 6.86 0.14 15.54
C LEU A 57 6.47 -0.04 17.02
N ASP A 58 5.30 0.46 17.39
CA ASP A 58 4.67 0.17 18.69
C ASP A 58 3.71 -1.03 18.56
N GLY A 59 3.42 -1.73 19.65
CA GLY A 59 2.33 -2.72 19.71
C GLY A 59 2.68 -4.16 19.36
N PHE A 60 3.97 -4.53 19.30
CA PHE A 60 4.41 -5.92 19.16
C PHE A 60 4.88 -6.50 20.50
N GLU A 61 4.53 -7.77 20.76
CA GLU A 61 4.90 -8.49 21.99
C GLU A 61 6.43 -8.71 22.10
N SER A 62 7.12 -8.79 20.96
CA SER A 62 8.57 -8.95 20.90
C SER A 62 9.15 -8.42 19.58
N SER A 63 10.46 -8.16 19.58
CA SER A 63 11.20 -7.76 18.38
C SER A 63 11.11 -8.83 17.28
N GLU A 64 11.21 -10.11 17.63
CA GLU A 64 11.06 -11.20 16.65
C GLU A 64 9.67 -11.24 16.03
N ALA A 65 8.62 -10.98 16.81
CA ALA A 65 7.26 -10.90 16.28
C ALA A 65 7.10 -9.73 15.32
N ALA A 66 7.71 -8.58 15.64
CA ALA A 66 7.72 -7.42 14.75
C ALA A 66 8.46 -7.71 13.43
N VAL A 67 9.61 -8.40 13.51
CA VAL A 67 10.40 -8.79 12.33
C VAL A 67 9.61 -9.77 11.45
N ARG A 68 9.03 -10.83 12.02
CA ARG A 68 8.21 -11.78 11.25
C ARG A 68 7.02 -11.12 10.57
N ALA A 69 6.32 -10.23 11.27
CA ALA A 69 5.23 -9.46 10.69
C ALA A 69 5.70 -8.56 9.55
N ALA A 70 6.85 -7.89 9.72
CA ALA A 70 7.45 -7.07 8.67
C ALA A 70 7.83 -7.91 7.44
N ASP A 71 8.42 -9.09 7.62
CA ASP A 71 8.79 -10.00 6.53
C ASP A 71 7.54 -10.51 5.78
N ALA A 72 6.47 -10.86 6.50
CA ALA A 72 5.20 -11.28 5.90
C ALA A 72 4.53 -10.16 5.10
N VAL A 73 4.53 -8.93 5.63
CA VAL A 73 4.04 -7.74 4.92
C VAL A 73 4.89 -7.46 3.68
N GLU A 74 6.21 -7.51 3.82
CA GLU A 74 7.15 -7.29 2.73
C GLU A 74 6.92 -8.30 1.60
N ALA A 75 6.84 -9.59 1.89
CA ALA A 75 6.56 -10.63 0.90
C ALA A 75 5.21 -10.40 0.19
N MET A 76 4.17 -10.04 0.95
CA MET A 76 2.84 -9.78 0.41
C MET A 76 2.78 -8.53 -0.46
N LEU A 77 3.43 -7.44 -0.04
CA LEU A 77 3.53 -6.21 -0.82
C LEU A 77 4.29 -6.45 -2.12
N ARG A 78 5.41 -7.19 -2.08
CA ARG A 78 6.16 -7.60 -3.28
C ARG A 78 5.26 -8.35 -4.27
N GLN A 79 4.51 -9.34 -3.80
CA GLN A 79 3.59 -10.10 -4.64
C GLN A 79 2.49 -9.21 -5.23
N SER A 80 1.92 -8.32 -4.42
CA SER A 80 0.81 -7.45 -4.82
C SER A 80 1.25 -6.40 -5.86
N LEU A 81 2.47 -5.86 -5.71
CA LEU A 81 3.04 -4.88 -6.65
C LEU A 81 3.42 -5.49 -8.00
N VAL A 82 3.64 -6.81 -8.07
CA VAL A 82 3.76 -7.53 -9.35
C VAL A 82 2.40 -7.66 -10.03
N GLY A 83 1.33 -7.87 -9.24
CA GLY A 83 -0.03 -8.08 -9.75
C GLY A 83 -0.81 -6.82 -10.09
N GLY A 84 -0.41 -5.65 -9.57
CA GLY A 84 -1.11 -4.39 -9.80
C GLY A 84 -0.68 -3.27 -8.86
N ARG A 85 -1.51 -2.22 -8.81
CA ARG A 85 -1.27 -1.06 -7.93
C ARG A 85 -1.70 -1.37 -6.50
N VAL A 86 -0.85 -1.04 -5.54
CA VAL A 86 -1.19 -1.07 -4.11
C VAL A 86 -1.52 0.36 -3.66
N VAL A 87 -2.59 0.51 -2.88
CA VAL A 87 -3.06 1.82 -2.40
C VAL A 87 -3.42 1.81 -0.92
N VAL A 88 -3.38 2.98 -0.30
CA VAL A 88 -3.92 3.26 1.03
C VAL A 88 -4.97 4.38 0.97
N CYS A 89 -6.03 4.26 1.78
CA CYS A 89 -7.00 5.34 1.95
C CYS A 89 -6.63 6.24 3.14
N GLY A 90 -7.39 7.32 3.35
CA GLY A 90 -7.12 8.29 4.42
C GLY A 90 -7.11 7.68 5.83
N ALA A 91 -8.00 6.74 6.12
CA ALA A 91 -8.02 6.04 7.42
C ALA A 91 -6.72 5.26 7.65
N THR A 92 -6.35 4.40 6.69
CA THR A 92 -5.11 3.61 6.77
C THR A 92 -3.86 4.50 6.80
N LEU A 93 -3.80 5.57 6.00
CA LEU A 93 -2.65 6.48 6.02
C LEU A 93 -2.51 7.18 7.38
N ALA A 94 -3.62 7.59 8.00
CA ALA A 94 -3.62 8.19 9.32
C ALA A 94 -3.14 7.21 10.40
N GLU A 95 -3.59 5.95 10.35
CA GLU A 95 -3.14 4.89 11.26
C GLU A 95 -1.65 4.60 11.10
N VAL A 96 -1.18 4.41 9.87
CA VAL A 96 0.24 4.18 9.59
C VAL A 96 1.08 5.36 10.07
N CYS A 97 0.61 6.60 9.84
CA CYS A 97 1.30 7.78 10.33
C CYS A 97 1.37 7.84 11.87
N ALA A 98 0.28 7.48 12.55
CA ALA A 98 0.24 7.42 14.00
C ALA A 98 1.20 6.34 14.56
N SER A 99 1.27 5.18 13.90
CA SER A 99 2.14 4.07 14.31
C SER A 99 3.62 4.34 14.05
N LEU A 100 3.98 4.93 12.91
CA LEU A 100 5.38 5.11 12.48
C LEU A 100 6.03 6.41 12.98
N ARG A 101 5.26 7.34 13.55
CA ARG A 101 5.73 8.64 14.10
C ARG A 101 6.54 9.49 13.10
N GLY A 102 6.10 9.57 11.84
CA GLY A 102 6.87 10.20 10.74
C GLY A 102 6.19 11.34 9.96
N GLY A 103 4.93 11.70 10.25
CA GLY A 103 4.24 12.81 9.57
C GLY A 103 4.25 12.66 8.04
N ALA A 104 4.68 13.70 7.32
CA ALA A 104 4.76 13.71 5.85
C ALA A 104 5.73 12.66 5.27
N GLU A 105 6.76 12.27 6.03
CA GLU A 105 7.76 11.28 5.58
C GLU A 105 7.16 9.88 5.38
N VAL A 106 6.02 9.61 6.03
CA VAL A 106 5.30 8.34 5.89
C VAL A 106 4.72 8.20 4.49
N LEU A 107 4.12 9.27 3.96
CA LEU A 107 3.56 9.24 2.62
C LEU A 107 4.67 9.09 1.57
N GLU A 108 5.78 9.83 1.74
CA GLU A 108 6.95 9.70 0.86
C GLU A 108 7.52 8.28 0.87
N ALA A 109 7.66 7.66 2.05
CA ALA A 109 8.15 6.29 2.16
C ALA A 109 7.20 5.27 1.50
N LEU A 110 5.88 5.45 1.65
CA LEU A 110 4.88 4.60 0.98
C LEU A 110 4.97 4.73 -0.54
N GLU A 111 5.08 5.95 -1.07
CA GLU A 111 5.25 6.20 -2.50
C GLU A 111 6.57 5.63 -3.04
N GLU A 112 7.65 5.72 -2.25
CA GLU A 112 8.91 5.05 -2.55
C GLU A 112 8.73 3.53 -2.64
N MET A 113 7.93 2.93 -1.77
CA MET A 113 7.59 1.49 -1.82
C MET A 113 6.62 1.12 -2.96
N GLY A 114 6.08 2.10 -3.70
CA GLY A 114 5.07 1.86 -4.75
C GLY A 114 3.63 1.75 -4.23
N VAL A 115 3.41 2.15 -2.98
CA VAL A 115 2.09 2.27 -2.35
C VAL A 115 1.58 3.69 -2.52
N HIS A 116 0.43 3.86 -3.16
CA HIS A 116 -0.10 5.17 -3.49
C HIS A 116 -1.28 5.57 -2.61
N PHE A 117 -1.44 6.86 -2.35
CA PHE A 117 -2.65 7.36 -1.72
C PHE A 117 -3.83 7.32 -2.71
N ASN A 118 -4.97 6.77 -2.27
CA ASN A 118 -6.24 6.80 -3.00
C ASN A 118 -7.32 7.42 -2.11
N PRO A 119 -7.82 8.63 -2.43
CA PRO A 119 -8.83 9.28 -1.62
C PRO A 119 -10.16 8.52 -1.66
N MET A 120 -10.85 8.48 -0.53
CA MET A 120 -12.14 7.83 -0.44
C MET A 120 -13.24 8.65 -1.13
N GLU A 121 -14.00 8.01 -2.01
CA GLU A 121 -15.16 8.60 -2.66
C GLU A 121 -16.39 8.64 -1.76
N ALA A 122 -17.33 9.52 -2.08
CA ALA A 122 -18.58 9.67 -1.34
C ALA A 122 -19.38 8.35 -1.22
N LYS A 123 -19.40 7.52 -2.27
CA LYS A 123 -20.10 6.21 -2.23
C LYS A 123 -19.48 5.25 -1.21
N SER A 124 -18.15 5.22 -1.12
CA SER A 124 -17.41 4.45 -0.12
C SER A 124 -17.67 4.96 1.29
N ALA A 125 -17.69 6.28 1.50
CA ALA A 125 -18.02 6.87 2.78
C ALA A 125 -19.45 6.52 3.25
N LEU A 126 -20.44 6.62 2.35
CA LEU A 126 -21.83 6.25 2.63
C LEU A 126 -21.95 4.76 2.99
N ARG A 127 -21.25 3.90 2.24
CA ARG A 127 -21.25 2.45 2.50
C ARG A 127 -20.64 2.13 3.86
N ALA A 128 -19.54 2.78 4.23
CA ALA A 128 -18.91 2.62 5.54
C ALA A 128 -19.88 2.96 6.68
N GLY A 129 -20.56 4.11 6.60
CA GLY A 129 -21.53 4.54 7.60
C GLY A 129 -22.70 3.56 7.76
N GLU A 130 -23.22 3.03 6.67
CA GLU A 130 -24.30 2.04 6.69
C GLU A 130 -23.85 0.71 7.33
N MET A 131 -22.64 0.23 7.02
CA MET A 131 -22.10 -0.99 7.64
C MET A 131 -21.83 -0.77 9.14
N HIS A 132 -21.29 0.39 9.52
CA HIS A 132 -21.05 0.74 10.93
C HIS A 132 -22.35 0.81 11.72
N ARG A 133 -23.41 1.41 11.14
CA ARG A 133 -24.76 1.45 11.75
C ARG A 133 -25.30 0.04 11.96
N ARG A 134 -25.19 -0.84 10.96
CA ARG A 134 -25.62 -2.25 11.07
C ARG A 134 -24.85 -3.02 12.13
N HIS A 135 -23.54 -2.80 12.24
CA HIS A 135 -22.72 -3.41 13.29
C HIS A 135 -23.21 -3.00 14.67
N ARG A 136 -23.38 -1.68 14.92
CA ARG A 136 -23.87 -1.18 16.22
C ARG A 136 -25.22 -1.76 16.62
N GLN A 137 -26.13 -1.95 15.65
CA GLN A 137 -27.44 -2.53 15.90
C GLN A 137 -27.40 -4.03 16.22
N ARG A 138 -26.39 -4.76 15.74
CA ARG A 138 -26.29 -6.22 15.90
C ARG A 138 -25.45 -6.65 17.10
N SER A 139 -24.25 -6.09 17.25
CA SER A 139 -23.26 -6.66 18.19
C SER A 139 -23.21 -5.95 19.54
N GLY A 140 -23.80 -4.76 19.68
CA GLY A 140 -23.64 -3.90 20.87
C GLY A 140 -22.19 -3.43 21.15
N SER A 141 -21.21 -4.02 20.46
CA SER A 141 -19.78 -3.75 20.54
C SER A 141 -19.42 -2.47 19.80
N ARG A 142 -18.56 -1.66 20.42
CA ARG A 142 -18.01 -0.46 19.81
C ARG A 142 -16.81 -0.85 18.96
N ARG A 143 -17.05 -0.96 17.65
CA ARG A 143 -16.01 -1.01 16.62
C ARG A 143 -15.81 0.38 16.03
N SER A 144 -14.56 0.70 15.71
CA SER A 144 -14.22 2.01 15.17
C SER A 144 -14.71 2.18 13.73
N LEU A 145 -14.93 3.42 13.30
CA LEU A 145 -15.48 3.73 11.97
C LEU A 145 -14.44 3.51 10.86
N ASP A 146 -13.16 3.71 11.15
CA ASP A 146 -12.03 3.53 10.22
C ASP A 146 -12.03 2.14 9.57
N GLU A 147 -12.21 1.06 10.33
CA GLU A 147 -12.26 -0.29 9.75
C GLU A 147 -13.41 -0.46 8.74
N PHE A 148 -14.54 0.24 8.93
CA PHE A 148 -15.61 0.26 7.93
C PHE A 148 -15.28 1.13 6.73
N MET A 149 -14.54 2.23 6.93
CA MET A 149 -14.04 3.07 5.83
C MET A 149 -13.06 2.30 4.96
N VAL A 150 -12.13 1.57 5.57
CA VAL A 150 -11.15 0.71 4.87
C VAL A 150 -11.87 -0.36 4.06
N GLY A 151 -12.81 -1.08 4.67
CA GLY A 151 -13.58 -2.12 3.97
C GLY A 151 -14.44 -1.60 2.83
N ALA A 152 -15.07 -0.43 3.01
CA ALA A 152 -15.90 0.18 1.98
C ALA A 152 -15.07 0.72 0.81
N HIS A 153 -13.94 1.36 1.11
CA HIS A 153 -12.98 1.79 0.10
C HIS A 153 -12.48 0.59 -0.71
N ALA A 154 -12.05 -0.48 -0.04
CA ALA A 154 -11.55 -1.66 -0.74
C ALA A 154 -12.62 -2.34 -1.60
N LEU A 155 -13.87 -2.41 -1.14
CA LEU A 155 -14.96 -3.04 -1.87
C LEU A 155 -15.38 -2.25 -3.12
N LEU A 156 -15.33 -0.91 -3.07
CA LEU A 156 -15.90 -0.07 -4.13
C LEU A 156 -14.86 0.58 -5.04
N GLN A 157 -13.61 0.72 -4.59
CA GLN A 157 -12.53 1.42 -5.32
C GLN A 157 -11.29 0.53 -5.57
N CYS A 158 -11.29 -0.73 -5.14
CA CYS A 158 -10.15 -1.63 -5.28
C CYS A 158 -10.57 -3.04 -5.70
N ASP A 159 -9.60 -3.84 -6.12
CA ASP A 159 -9.81 -5.25 -6.52
C ASP A 159 -9.72 -6.24 -5.34
N GLY A 160 -9.30 -5.76 -4.16
CA GLY A 160 -9.19 -6.54 -2.95
C GLY A 160 -8.58 -5.77 -1.78
N LEU A 161 -8.57 -6.40 -0.61
CA LEU A 161 -8.03 -5.86 0.63
C LEU A 161 -6.96 -6.79 1.20
N ILE A 162 -5.77 -6.24 1.46
CA ILE A 162 -4.71 -6.93 2.23
C ILE A 162 -4.99 -6.70 3.72
N THR A 163 -5.22 -7.76 4.48
CA THR A 163 -5.55 -7.64 5.91
C THR A 163 -5.41 -8.97 6.66
N TRP A 164 -5.05 -8.91 7.94
CA TRP A 164 -5.19 -10.06 8.86
C TRP A 164 -6.59 -10.15 9.50
N ASN A 165 -7.41 -9.11 9.40
CA ASN A 165 -8.74 -9.08 10.02
C ASN A 165 -9.82 -9.67 9.10
N ASP A 166 -9.54 -10.82 8.52
CA ASP A 166 -10.32 -11.34 7.41
C ASP A 166 -11.75 -11.71 7.82
N THR A 167 -11.92 -12.26 9.02
CA THR A 167 -13.22 -12.67 9.58
C THR A 167 -14.20 -11.49 9.60
N PHE A 168 -13.78 -10.33 10.12
CA PHE A 168 -14.62 -9.14 10.12
C PHE A 168 -15.04 -8.71 8.71
N TYR A 169 -14.07 -8.62 7.79
CA TYR A 169 -14.35 -8.13 6.45
C TYR A 169 -15.22 -9.12 5.66
N ARG A 170 -15.08 -10.44 5.89
CA ARG A 170 -16.00 -11.45 5.33
C ARG A 170 -17.42 -11.26 5.83
N ASP A 171 -17.62 -10.84 7.07
CA ASP A 171 -18.95 -10.70 7.65
C ASP A 171 -19.69 -9.46 7.15
N TYR A 172 -18.99 -8.33 7.04
CA TYR A 172 -19.60 -7.04 6.72
C TYR A 172 -19.50 -6.63 5.25
N PHE A 173 -18.48 -7.10 4.53
CA PHE A 173 -18.21 -6.71 3.13
C PHE A 173 -18.26 -7.92 2.21
N LYS A 174 -19.46 -8.51 2.07
CA LYS A 174 -19.71 -9.62 1.15
C LYS A 174 -19.29 -9.25 -0.28
N GLY A 175 -18.51 -10.14 -0.91
CA GLY A 175 -17.95 -9.93 -2.25
C GLY A 175 -16.57 -9.27 -2.26
N LEU A 176 -16.06 -8.77 -1.12
CA LEU A 176 -14.71 -8.25 -1.04
C LEU A 176 -13.69 -9.39 -1.13
N LYS A 177 -12.77 -9.31 -2.10
CA LYS A 177 -11.62 -10.21 -2.18
C LYS A 177 -10.64 -9.86 -1.05
N LEU A 178 -10.28 -10.86 -0.25
CA LEU A 178 -9.34 -10.70 0.85
C LEU A 178 -8.03 -11.40 0.54
N ILE A 179 -6.94 -10.72 0.85
CA ILE A 179 -5.57 -11.19 0.70
C ILE A 179 -4.97 -11.21 2.10
N VAL A 180 -4.80 -12.40 2.67
CA VAL A 180 -4.32 -12.56 4.04
C VAL A 180 -2.83 -12.89 4.01
N PRO A 181 -1.95 -12.04 4.57
CA PRO A 181 -0.53 -12.36 4.66
C PRO A 181 -0.31 -13.63 5.47
N GLN A 182 0.50 -14.55 4.93
CA GLN A 182 0.94 -15.75 5.64
C GLN A 182 2.25 -15.39 6.36
N ALA A 183 2.31 -15.66 7.67
CA ALA A 183 3.53 -15.50 8.48
C ALA A 183 4.22 -16.86 8.67
#